data_AF-A0A2S8UKH7-F1
#
_entry.id   AF-A0A2S8UKH7-F1
#
_cell.length_a   1.000
_cell.length_b   1.000
_cell.length_c   1.000
_cell.angle_alpha   90.00
_cell.angle_beta   90.00
_cell.angle_gamma   90.00
#
_symmetry.space_group_name_H-M   'P 1'
#
loop_
_entity.id
_entity.type
_entity.pdbx_description
1 polymer ?
#
loop_
_entity_poly.entity_id
_entity_poly.type
_entity_poly.pdbx_seq_one_letter_code
_entity_poly.pdbx_strand_id
1 'polypeptide(L)'
;MFSNLKVRTGLMLAQLAVALAALVAIALGWNSMRSSAETINALDSLSVQQSNLIKDAYTQMLRATIRADITAAQRAAGDANGAAENSRTVQQLIADAKKKMESFKAIPKVTALGKAAEGDLMTSFNTFSEALQSMMGALDKGDAAAYLSLKNTKAGAASGAFSKQLTEFANEINAFSERQVQSARDQASMMTYVYLVLAALILVVALGAFLFMNRVILRPLRAVGDSFDKIAGGDLTVRVDVNSTNEIGQLMAAVKRMQESLSRTVSTVRRGVDEINVGSREISAGNTDLSSRTEQQAASLEETAASMEQLAATVKQNADNARQANQLAASASDVAERGGSAVSEVVSTMQGISA
;
A
#
# COMPACT_ATOMS: atom_id res chain seq x y z
N MET A 1 15.93 -15.68 -8.25
CA MET A 1 14.69 -15.77 -9.06
C MET A 1 13.83 -14.51 -9.00
N PHE A 2 13.57 -13.94 -7.80
CA PHE A 2 12.65 -12.79 -7.65
C PHE A 2 13.16 -11.42 -8.14
N SER A 3 14.46 -11.25 -8.41
CA SER A 3 15.05 -9.97 -8.83
C SER A 3 14.63 -9.51 -10.24
N ASN A 4 14.21 -10.45 -11.09
CA ASN A 4 13.80 -10.16 -12.48
C ASN A 4 12.28 -10.03 -12.63
N LEU A 5 11.52 -10.24 -11.54
CA LEU A 5 10.09 -10.05 -11.57
C LEU A 5 9.78 -8.56 -11.77
N LYS A 6 8.83 -8.28 -12.66
CA LYS A 6 8.29 -6.92 -12.82
C LYS A 6 7.70 -6.45 -11.51
N VAL A 7 8.02 -5.22 -11.13
CA VAL A 7 7.56 -4.59 -9.88
C VAL A 7 6.04 -4.61 -9.79
N ARG A 8 5.37 -4.28 -10.91
CA ARG A 8 3.91 -4.32 -11.03
C ARG A 8 3.34 -5.71 -10.76
N THR A 9 3.96 -6.75 -11.30
CA THR A 9 3.50 -8.14 -11.12
C THR A 9 3.63 -8.60 -9.68
N GLY A 10 4.75 -8.28 -9.01
CA GLY A 10 4.94 -8.60 -7.59
C GLY A 10 3.90 -7.92 -6.69
N LEU A 11 3.64 -6.63 -6.92
CA LEU A 11 2.60 -5.87 -6.21
C LEU A 11 1.20 -6.42 -6.43
N MET A 12 0.83 -6.69 -7.69
CA MET A 12 -0.49 -7.24 -8.02
C MET A 12 -0.71 -8.61 -7.37
N LEU A 13 0.29 -9.49 -7.38
CA LEU A 13 0.18 -10.80 -6.74
C LEU A 13 -0.02 -10.67 -5.22
N ALA A 14 0.71 -9.77 -4.56
CA ALA A 14 0.54 -9.53 -3.13
C ALA A 14 -0.85 -8.96 -2.79
N GLN A 15 -1.32 -7.96 -3.56
CA GLN A 15 -2.67 -7.40 -3.38
C GLN A 15 -3.76 -8.43 -3.63
N LEU A 16 -3.62 -9.25 -4.67
CA LEU A 16 -4.58 -10.29 -5.03
C LEU A 16 -4.63 -11.38 -3.96
N ALA A 17 -3.48 -11.79 -3.41
CA ALA A 17 -3.43 -12.74 -2.30
C ALA A 17 -4.15 -12.22 -1.05
N VAL A 18 -3.94 -10.95 -0.68
CA VAL A 18 -4.63 -10.33 0.47
C VAL A 18 -6.14 -10.19 0.21
N ALA A 19 -6.53 -9.73 -0.99
CA ALA A 19 -7.93 -9.59 -1.36
C ALA A 19 -8.67 -10.94 -1.34
N LEU A 20 -8.04 -12.00 -1.85
CA LEU A 20 -8.60 -13.33 -1.87
C LEU A 20 -8.73 -13.90 -0.45
N ALA A 21 -7.73 -13.69 0.41
CA ALA A 21 -7.82 -14.07 1.82
C ALA A 21 -8.95 -13.31 2.56
N ALA A 22 -9.12 -12.02 2.28
CA ALA A 22 -10.21 -11.22 2.85
C ALA A 22 -11.59 -11.72 2.39
N LEU A 23 -11.75 -12.05 1.11
CA LEU A 23 -12.99 -12.64 0.57
C LEU A 23 -13.32 -13.98 1.22
N VAL A 24 -12.32 -14.85 1.39
CA VAL A 24 -12.50 -16.14 2.08
C VAL A 24 -12.93 -15.92 3.53
N ALA A 25 -12.28 -14.99 4.25
CA ALA A 25 -12.65 -14.68 5.62
C ALA A 25 -14.09 -14.15 5.74
N ILE A 26 -14.50 -13.27 4.83
CA ILE A 26 -15.87 -12.73 4.78
C ILE A 26 -16.88 -13.85 4.48
N ALA A 27 -16.61 -14.72 3.50
CA ALA A 27 -17.49 -15.82 3.14
C ALA A 27 -17.68 -16.81 4.30
N LEU A 28 -16.59 -17.18 4.98
CA LEU A 28 -16.64 -18.03 6.17
C LEU A 28 -17.39 -17.37 7.33
N GLY A 29 -17.16 -16.07 7.56
CA GLY A 29 -17.88 -15.28 8.57
C GLY A 29 -19.38 -15.23 8.32
N TRP A 30 -19.78 -14.98 7.07
CA TRP A 30 -21.18 -14.98 6.68
C TRP A 30 -21.84 -16.35 6.92
N ASN A 31 -21.18 -17.43 6.50
CA ASN A 31 -21.70 -18.78 6.68
C ASN A 31 -21.82 -19.17 8.16
N SER A 32 -20.82 -18.84 8.98
CA SER A 32 -20.86 -19.07 10.42
C SER A 32 -22.00 -18.28 11.09
N MET A 33 -22.17 -17.01 10.72
CA MET A 33 -23.24 -16.18 11.29
C MET A 33 -24.63 -16.69 10.91
N ARG A 34 -24.80 -17.15 9.66
CA ARG A 34 -26.04 -17.76 9.19
C ARG A 34 -26.37 -19.06 9.93
N SER A 35 -25.39 -19.96 10.07
CA SER A 35 -25.53 -21.20 10.84
C SER A 35 -25.92 -20.93 12.30
N SER A 36 -25.27 -19.95 12.94
CA SER A 36 -25.59 -19.53 14.30
C SER A 36 -27.00 -18.95 14.42
N ALA A 37 -27.44 -18.12 13.46
CA ALA A 37 -28.78 -17.56 13.45
C ALA A 37 -29.86 -18.65 13.29
N GLU A 38 -29.64 -19.62 12.39
CA GLU A 38 -30.54 -20.77 12.21
C GLU A 38 -30.62 -21.64 13.47
N THR A 39 -29.48 -21.87 14.14
CA THR A 39 -29.40 -22.66 15.39
C THR A 39 -30.07 -21.95 16.56
N ILE A 40 -29.84 -20.65 16.75
CA ILE A 40 -30.46 -19.84 17.80
C ILE A 40 -31.97 -19.77 17.62
N ASN A 41 -32.44 -19.53 16.39
CA ASN A 41 -33.88 -19.47 16.10
C ASN A 41 -34.57 -20.82 16.34
N ALA A 42 -33.90 -21.95 16.04
CA ALA A 42 -34.44 -23.29 16.30
C ALA A 42 -34.49 -23.64 17.81
N LEU A 43 -33.53 -23.14 18.59
CA LEU A 43 -33.44 -23.37 20.05
C LEU A 43 -34.43 -22.52 20.84
N ASP A 44 -34.40 -21.20 20.64
CA ASP A 44 -35.08 -20.22 21.49
C ASP A 44 -36.59 -20.17 21.23
N SER A 45 -36.99 -20.13 19.95
CA SER A 45 -38.40 -19.88 19.63
C SER A 45 -39.29 -21.11 19.79
N LEU A 46 -38.74 -22.32 19.67
CA LEU A 46 -39.56 -23.50 19.42
C LEU A 46 -39.50 -24.53 20.54
N SER A 47 -38.29 -24.92 20.97
CA SER A 47 -38.12 -25.97 21.97
C SER A 47 -38.45 -25.47 23.38
N VAL A 48 -38.02 -24.25 23.71
CA VAL A 48 -38.34 -23.58 24.99
C VAL A 48 -39.85 -23.29 25.07
N GLN A 49 -40.44 -22.75 24.01
CA GLN A 49 -41.86 -22.44 23.97
C GLN A 49 -42.74 -23.69 24.14
N GLN A 50 -42.41 -24.79 23.45
CA GLN A 50 -43.11 -26.07 23.62
C GLN A 50 -43.03 -26.61 25.04
N SER A 51 -41.83 -26.62 25.64
CA SER A 51 -41.61 -27.07 27.03
C SER A 51 -42.41 -26.25 28.03
N ASN A 52 -42.44 -24.92 27.87
CA ASN A 52 -43.19 -24.02 28.76
C ASN A 52 -44.71 -24.24 28.64
N LEU A 53 -45.25 -24.36 27.43
CA LEU A 53 -46.70 -24.57 27.23
C LEU A 53 -47.21 -25.85 27.91
N ILE A 54 -46.45 -26.94 27.83
CA ILE A 54 -46.86 -28.22 28.43
C ILE A 54 -46.70 -28.20 29.95
N LYS A 55 -45.61 -27.63 30.47
CA LYS A 55 -45.41 -27.44 31.91
C LYS A 55 -46.52 -26.57 32.52
N ASP A 56 -46.91 -25.51 31.83
CA ASP A 56 -47.99 -24.64 32.26
C ASP A 56 -49.35 -25.35 32.20
N ALA A 57 -49.62 -26.13 31.14
CA ALA A 57 -50.82 -26.95 31.06
C ALA A 57 -50.90 -27.94 32.23
N TYR A 58 -49.81 -28.65 32.54
CA TYR A 58 -49.73 -29.54 33.69
C TYR A 58 -49.96 -28.82 35.02
N THR A 59 -49.32 -27.66 35.20
CA THR A 59 -49.49 -26.81 36.39
C THR A 59 -50.96 -26.38 36.56
N GLN A 60 -51.64 -26.03 35.47
CA GLN A 60 -53.07 -25.67 35.51
C GLN A 60 -53.94 -26.87 35.89
N MET A 61 -53.62 -28.07 35.43
CA MET A 61 -54.36 -29.29 35.82
C MET A 61 -54.14 -29.67 37.29
N LEU A 62 -52.92 -29.50 37.82
CA LEU A 62 -52.66 -29.67 39.26
C LEU A 62 -53.43 -28.64 40.07
N ARG A 63 -53.41 -27.36 39.67
CA ARG A 63 -54.22 -26.30 40.30
C ARG A 63 -55.71 -26.62 40.23
N ALA A 64 -56.20 -27.18 39.13
CA ALA A 64 -57.59 -27.61 38.99
C ALA A 64 -57.92 -28.75 39.95
N THR A 65 -57.01 -29.72 40.13
CA THR A 65 -57.17 -30.81 41.10
C THR A 65 -57.27 -30.27 42.53
N ILE A 66 -56.38 -29.35 42.92
CA ILE A 66 -56.40 -28.70 44.25
C ILE A 66 -57.69 -27.90 44.44
N ARG A 67 -58.13 -27.14 43.42
CA ARG A 67 -59.38 -26.38 43.49
C ARG A 67 -60.61 -27.29 43.58
N ALA A 68 -60.59 -28.45 42.94
CA ALA A 68 -61.64 -29.45 43.08
C ALA A 68 -61.68 -30.04 44.51
N ASP A 69 -60.53 -30.26 45.14
CA ASP A 69 -60.46 -30.68 46.55
C ASP A 69 -61.05 -29.63 47.50
N ILE A 70 -60.73 -28.34 47.25
CA ILE A 70 -61.31 -27.22 48.00
C ILE A 70 -62.83 -27.16 47.81
N THR A 71 -63.33 -27.33 46.57
CA THR A 71 -64.77 -27.43 46.29
C THR A 71 -65.42 -28.55 47.10
N ALA A 72 -64.81 -29.74 47.14
CA ALA A 72 -65.34 -30.88 47.89
C ALA A 72 -65.44 -30.57 49.40
N ALA A 73 -64.39 -29.98 49.97
CA ALA A 73 -64.36 -29.60 51.38
C ALA A 73 -65.39 -28.50 51.71
N GLN A 74 -65.54 -27.48 50.85
CA GLN A 74 -66.53 -26.42 51.04
C GLN A 74 -67.96 -26.92 50.94
N ARG A 75 -68.26 -27.84 50.01
CA ARG A 75 -69.58 -28.49 49.94
C ARG A 75 -69.89 -29.28 51.22
N ALA A 76 -68.92 -30.01 51.75
CA ALA A 76 -69.08 -30.73 53.02
C ALA A 76 -69.28 -29.79 54.23
N ALA A 77 -68.68 -28.60 54.20
CA ALA A 77 -68.82 -27.58 55.23
C ALA A 77 -70.08 -26.70 55.07
N GLY A 78 -70.89 -26.89 54.01
CA GLY A 78 -72.08 -26.09 53.73
C GLY A 78 -71.83 -24.73 53.05
N ASP A 79 -70.61 -24.44 52.63
CA ASP A 79 -70.25 -23.22 51.88
C ASP A 79 -70.54 -23.40 50.38
N ALA A 80 -71.82 -23.23 50.01
CA ALA A 80 -72.27 -23.39 48.63
C ALA A 80 -71.67 -22.33 47.67
N ASN A 81 -71.46 -21.10 48.15
CA ASN A 81 -70.96 -20.00 47.34
C ASN A 81 -69.48 -20.19 47.00
N GLY A 82 -68.65 -20.49 47.99
CA GLY A 82 -67.23 -20.78 47.77
C GLY A 82 -67.02 -22.03 46.91
N ALA A 83 -67.84 -23.08 47.12
CA ALA A 83 -67.81 -24.27 46.29
C ALA A 83 -68.18 -23.99 44.82
N ALA A 84 -69.19 -23.14 44.57
CA ALA A 84 -69.58 -22.75 43.23
C ALA A 84 -68.50 -21.91 42.53
N GLU A 85 -67.84 -21.00 43.26
CA GLU A 85 -66.72 -20.21 42.76
C GLU A 85 -65.54 -21.12 42.36
N ASN A 86 -65.09 -21.99 43.27
CA ASN A 86 -63.99 -22.91 42.97
C ASN A 86 -64.35 -23.88 41.83
N SER A 87 -65.61 -24.33 41.72
CA SER A 87 -66.06 -25.14 40.58
C SER A 87 -65.89 -24.41 39.24
N ARG A 88 -66.20 -23.11 39.18
CA ARG A 88 -65.94 -22.28 37.99
C ARG A 88 -64.44 -22.15 37.72
N THR A 89 -63.63 -21.93 38.76
CA THR A 89 -62.17 -21.86 38.63
C THR A 89 -61.58 -23.17 38.10
N VAL A 90 -62.08 -24.33 38.53
CA VAL A 90 -61.66 -25.64 37.99
C VAL A 90 -61.92 -25.71 36.49
N GLN A 91 -63.13 -25.35 36.05
CA GLN A 91 -63.48 -25.37 34.63
C GLN A 91 -62.61 -24.40 33.81
N GLN A 92 -62.34 -23.21 34.33
CA GLN A 92 -61.43 -22.24 33.70
C GLN A 92 -60.01 -22.78 33.56
N LEU A 93 -59.46 -23.37 34.62
CA LEU A 93 -58.11 -23.95 34.60
C LEU A 93 -58.00 -25.12 33.61
N ILE A 94 -59.02 -25.99 33.53
CA ILE A 94 -59.06 -27.07 32.54
C ILE A 94 -59.14 -26.51 31.12
N ALA A 95 -59.96 -25.48 30.88
CA ALA A 95 -60.09 -24.83 29.57
C ALA A 95 -58.78 -24.16 29.14
N ASP A 96 -58.12 -23.44 30.05
CA ASP A 96 -56.82 -22.82 29.78
C ASP A 96 -55.74 -23.87 29.48
N ALA A 97 -55.75 -24.98 30.21
CA ALA A 97 -54.80 -26.06 29.99
C ALA A 97 -55.00 -26.68 28.59
N LYS A 98 -56.26 -26.88 28.17
CA LYS A 98 -56.59 -27.32 26.80
C LYS A 98 -56.10 -26.33 25.76
N LYS A 99 -56.30 -25.02 25.98
CA LYS A 99 -55.82 -23.97 25.06
C LYS A 99 -54.30 -23.97 24.90
N LYS A 100 -53.55 -24.19 26.00
CA LYS A 100 -52.09 -24.34 25.96
C LYS A 100 -51.67 -25.59 25.20
N MET A 101 -52.40 -26.68 25.37
CA MET A 101 -52.13 -27.93 24.65
C MET A 101 -52.40 -27.80 23.14
N GLU A 102 -53.46 -27.09 22.74
CA GLU A 102 -53.70 -26.75 21.33
C GLU A 102 -52.60 -25.83 20.77
N SER A 103 -52.11 -24.89 21.57
CA SER A 103 -50.98 -24.05 21.17
C SER A 103 -49.70 -24.87 21.00
N PHE A 104 -49.44 -25.85 21.89
CA PHE A 104 -48.35 -26.80 21.75
C PHE A 104 -48.49 -27.65 20.46
N LYS A 105 -49.71 -28.10 20.14
CA LYS A 105 -50.01 -28.83 18.89
C LYS A 105 -49.78 -27.97 17.65
N ALA A 106 -50.14 -26.69 17.70
CA ALA A 106 -50.00 -25.76 16.56
C ALA A 106 -48.55 -25.39 16.23
N ILE A 107 -47.64 -25.45 17.21
CA ILE A 107 -46.22 -25.21 16.98
C ILE A 107 -45.64 -26.36 16.14
N PRO A 108 -45.03 -26.10 14.96
CA PRO A 108 -44.41 -27.14 14.15
C PRO A 108 -43.31 -27.89 14.90
N LYS A 109 -43.21 -29.21 14.71
CA LYS A 109 -42.16 -30.03 15.32
C LYS A 109 -41.08 -30.26 14.27
N VAL A 110 -39.97 -29.53 14.38
CA VAL A 110 -38.81 -29.73 13.49
C VAL A 110 -37.91 -30.86 13.96
N THR A 111 -37.99 -31.25 15.23
CA THR A 111 -37.23 -32.39 15.75
C THR A 111 -38.03 -33.68 15.55
N ALA A 112 -37.36 -34.76 15.13
CA ALA A 112 -37.95 -36.10 15.10
C ALA A 112 -38.49 -36.50 16.48
N LEU A 113 -37.84 -36.00 17.52
CA LEU A 113 -38.17 -36.18 18.93
C LEU A 113 -39.52 -35.53 19.31
N GLY A 114 -39.74 -34.27 18.94
CA GLY A 114 -41.00 -33.59 19.20
C GLY A 114 -42.19 -34.26 18.53
N LYS A 115 -41.99 -34.81 17.33
CA LYS A 115 -43.01 -35.58 16.61
C LYS A 115 -43.37 -36.90 17.30
N ALA A 116 -42.39 -37.58 17.88
CA ALA A 116 -42.62 -38.85 18.56
C ALA A 116 -43.36 -38.65 19.90
N ALA A 117 -42.96 -37.65 20.70
CA ALA A 117 -43.53 -37.41 22.03
C ALA A 117 -44.89 -36.71 22.01
N GLU A 118 -45.25 -36.02 20.92
CA GLU A 118 -46.52 -35.27 20.80
C GLU A 118 -47.74 -36.16 21.03
N GLY A 119 -47.80 -37.34 20.41
CA GLY A 119 -48.96 -38.25 20.52
C GLY A 119 -49.21 -38.72 21.95
N ASP A 120 -48.13 -39.11 22.65
CA ASP A 120 -48.20 -39.62 24.02
C ASP A 120 -48.53 -38.49 25.02
N LEU A 121 -48.02 -37.28 24.81
CA LEU A 121 -48.35 -36.10 25.61
C LEU A 121 -49.81 -35.70 25.45
N MET A 122 -50.32 -35.66 24.22
CA MET A 122 -51.72 -35.35 23.94
C MET A 122 -52.65 -36.40 24.55
N THR A 123 -52.31 -37.68 24.41
CA THR A 123 -53.09 -38.79 24.97
C THR A 123 -53.16 -38.71 26.50
N SER A 124 -52.00 -38.61 27.16
CA SER A 124 -51.93 -38.54 28.62
C SER A 124 -52.58 -37.28 29.20
N PHE A 125 -52.44 -36.13 28.52
CA PHE A 125 -53.18 -34.90 28.86
C PHE A 125 -54.69 -35.09 28.77
N ASN A 126 -55.20 -35.67 27.68
CA ASN A 126 -56.63 -35.90 27.48
C ASN A 126 -57.19 -36.85 28.54
N THR A 127 -56.47 -37.95 28.84
CA THR A 127 -56.85 -38.89 29.90
C THR A 127 -56.93 -38.19 31.27
N PHE A 128 -55.98 -37.31 31.59
CA PHE A 128 -56.03 -36.56 32.86
C PHE A 128 -57.16 -35.52 32.86
N SER A 129 -57.44 -34.89 31.72
CA SER A 129 -58.56 -33.93 31.59
C SER A 129 -59.91 -34.62 31.78
N GLU A 130 -60.10 -35.80 31.21
CA GLU A 130 -61.31 -36.63 31.36
C GLU A 130 -61.48 -37.13 32.79
N ALA A 131 -60.37 -37.53 33.45
CA ALA A 131 -60.40 -37.92 34.86
C ALA A 131 -60.84 -36.77 35.77
N LEU A 132 -60.31 -35.56 35.55
CA LEU A 132 -60.73 -34.35 36.29
C LEU A 132 -62.20 -33.98 36.03
N GLN A 133 -62.67 -34.09 34.78
CA GLN A 133 -64.08 -33.86 34.46
C GLN A 133 -64.99 -34.88 35.13
N SER A 134 -64.57 -36.16 35.18
CA SER A 134 -65.30 -37.22 35.88
C SER A 134 -65.38 -36.96 37.40
N MET A 135 -64.27 -36.50 38.01
CA MET A 135 -64.25 -36.07 39.41
C MET A 135 -65.24 -34.95 39.68
N MET A 136 -65.24 -33.89 38.85
CA MET A 136 -66.19 -32.78 38.98
C MET A 136 -67.64 -33.25 38.81
N GLY A 137 -67.92 -34.15 37.87
CA GLY A 137 -69.25 -34.73 37.69
C GLY A 137 -69.74 -35.53 38.89
N ALA A 138 -68.85 -36.22 39.61
CA ALA A 138 -69.19 -36.89 40.88
C ALA A 138 -69.49 -35.88 42.00
N LEU A 139 -68.70 -34.81 42.10
CA LEU A 139 -68.98 -33.71 43.04
C LEU A 139 -70.35 -33.10 42.78
N ASP A 140 -70.68 -32.79 41.53
CA ASP A 140 -71.95 -32.15 41.14
C ASP A 140 -73.18 -33.01 41.43
N LYS A 141 -73.01 -34.33 41.47
CA LYS A 141 -74.05 -35.29 41.91
C LYS A 141 -74.11 -35.46 43.43
N GLY A 142 -73.21 -34.82 44.18
CA GLY A 142 -73.09 -35.00 45.64
C GLY A 142 -72.47 -36.33 46.06
N ASP A 143 -71.85 -37.06 45.13
CA ASP A 143 -71.28 -38.39 45.39
C ASP A 143 -69.82 -38.28 45.84
N ALA A 144 -69.63 -38.03 47.14
CA ALA A 144 -68.31 -37.91 47.75
C ALA A 144 -67.50 -39.22 47.68
N ALA A 145 -68.16 -40.38 47.72
CA ALA A 145 -67.50 -41.68 47.63
C ALA A 145 -66.94 -41.92 46.22
N ALA A 146 -67.74 -41.63 45.18
CA ALA A 146 -67.27 -41.69 43.79
C ALA A 146 -66.18 -40.65 43.51
N TYR A 147 -66.29 -39.44 44.08
CA TYR A 147 -65.24 -38.42 43.95
C TYR A 147 -63.88 -38.91 44.48
N LEU A 148 -63.85 -39.42 45.72
CA LEU A 148 -62.61 -39.93 46.33
C LEU A 148 -62.04 -41.13 45.57
N SER A 149 -62.91 -42.04 45.11
CA SER A 149 -62.49 -43.18 44.29
C SER A 149 -61.88 -42.73 42.95
N LEU A 150 -62.54 -41.83 42.23
CA LEU A 150 -62.06 -41.29 40.95
C LEU A 150 -60.75 -40.50 41.11
N LYS A 151 -60.63 -39.73 42.21
CA LYS A 151 -59.38 -39.03 42.55
C LYS A 151 -58.22 -40.00 42.69
N ASN A 152 -58.38 -41.03 43.53
CA ASN A 152 -57.28 -41.92 43.90
C ASN A 152 -56.92 -42.91 42.79
N THR A 153 -57.91 -43.39 42.02
CA THR A 153 -57.69 -44.47 41.04
C THR A 153 -57.50 -43.95 39.61
N LYS A 154 -58.25 -42.93 39.19
CA LYS A 154 -58.20 -42.39 37.82
C LYS A 154 -57.33 -41.15 37.72
N ALA A 155 -57.65 -40.09 38.47
CA ALA A 155 -56.96 -38.81 38.31
C ALA A 155 -55.52 -38.86 38.81
N GLY A 156 -55.24 -39.55 39.92
CA GLY A 156 -53.87 -39.78 40.39
C GLY A 156 -53.03 -40.55 39.38
N ALA A 157 -53.56 -41.65 38.83
CA ALA A 157 -52.87 -42.43 37.80
C ALA A 157 -52.64 -41.63 36.50
N ALA A 158 -53.65 -40.88 36.04
CA ALA A 158 -53.55 -40.05 34.85
C ALA A 158 -52.58 -38.87 35.03
N SER A 159 -52.58 -38.24 36.20
CA SER A 159 -51.61 -37.21 36.58
C SER A 159 -50.19 -37.76 36.59
N GLY A 160 -49.97 -38.95 37.17
CA GLY A 160 -48.67 -39.61 37.16
C GLY A 160 -48.19 -39.97 35.75
N ALA A 161 -49.08 -40.50 34.90
CA ALA A 161 -48.77 -40.81 33.51
C ALA A 161 -48.39 -39.56 32.70
N PHE A 162 -49.16 -38.48 32.83
CA PHE A 162 -48.84 -37.21 32.15
C PHE A 162 -47.56 -36.58 32.69
N SER A 163 -47.33 -36.63 34.01
CA SER A 163 -46.08 -36.16 34.62
C SER A 163 -44.87 -36.92 34.08
N LYS A 164 -44.97 -38.25 33.95
CA LYS A 164 -43.89 -39.08 33.40
C LYS A 164 -43.57 -38.64 31.97
N GLN A 165 -44.58 -38.54 31.11
CA GLN A 165 -44.40 -38.13 29.72
C GLN A 165 -43.82 -36.71 29.61
N LEU A 166 -44.29 -35.78 30.45
CA LEU A 166 -43.76 -34.42 30.52
C LEU A 166 -42.28 -34.41 30.94
N THR A 167 -41.89 -35.21 31.94
CA THR A 167 -40.50 -35.30 32.39
C THR A 167 -39.60 -35.89 31.31
N GLU A 168 -40.03 -36.96 30.65
CA GLU A 168 -39.29 -37.57 29.53
C GLU A 168 -39.10 -36.56 28.40
N PHE A 169 -40.17 -35.89 27.97
CA PHE A 169 -40.09 -34.85 26.95
C PHE A 169 -39.19 -33.67 27.35
N ALA A 170 -39.27 -33.19 28.59
CA ALA A 170 -38.45 -32.10 29.08
C ALA A 170 -36.96 -32.46 29.14
N ASN A 171 -36.63 -33.68 29.58
CA ASN A 171 -35.25 -34.17 29.61
C ASN A 171 -34.67 -34.31 28.21
N GLU A 172 -35.46 -34.82 27.27
CA GLU A 172 -35.03 -34.96 25.88
C GLU A 172 -34.83 -33.61 25.19
N ILE A 173 -35.71 -32.63 25.40
CA ILE A 173 -35.53 -31.26 24.91
C ILE A 173 -34.27 -30.63 25.50
N ASN A 174 -34.04 -30.80 26.80
CA ASN A 174 -32.85 -30.26 27.44
C ASN A 174 -31.57 -30.88 26.87
N ALA A 175 -31.54 -32.21 26.69
CA ALA A 175 -30.40 -32.90 26.09
C ALA A 175 -30.17 -32.50 24.63
N PHE A 176 -31.23 -32.32 23.85
CA PHE A 176 -31.13 -31.80 22.48
C PHE A 176 -30.59 -30.38 22.46
N SER A 177 -31.12 -29.52 23.33
CA SER A 177 -30.69 -28.13 23.47
C SER A 177 -29.20 -28.04 23.83
N GLU A 178 -28.77 -28.85 24.80
CA GLU A 178 -27.37 -28.92 25.22
C GLU A 178 -26.45 -29.40 24.09
N ARG A 179 -26.85 -30.43 23.33
CA ARG A 179 -26.08 -30.89 22.15
C ARG A 179 -25.97 -29.81 21.07
N GLN A 180 -27.04 -29.06 20.82
CA GLN A 180 -27.03 -27.96 19.84
C GLN A 180 -26.17 -26.79 20.30
N VAL A 181 -26.18 -26.47 21.60
CA VAL A 181 -25.30 -25.44 22.18
C VAL A 181 -23.85 -25.89 22.15
N GLN A 182 -23.57 -27.16 22.47
CA GLN A 182 -22.23 -27.73 22.39
C GLN A 182 -21.71 -27.76 20.95
N SER A 183 -22.51 -28.22 19.99
CA SER A 183 -22.11 -28.24 18.58
C SER A 183 -21.88 -26.83 18.03
N ALA A 184 -22.69 -25.84 18.44
CA ALA A 184 -22.47 -24.44 18.11
C ALA A 184 -21.17 -23.89 18.72
N ARG A 185 -20.86 -24.24 19.98
CA ARG A 185 -19.58 -23.87 20.63
C ARG A 185 -18.38 -24.52 19.94
N ASP A 186 -18.47 -25.79 19.59
CA ASP A 186 -17.41 -26.51 18.88
C ASP A 186 -17.17 -25.89 17.50
N GLN A 187 -18.24 -25.59 16.75
CA GLN A 187 -18.14 -24.86 15.48
C GLN A 187 -17.52 -23.48 15.66
N ALA A 188 -17.92 -22.71 16.67
CA ALA A 188 -17.34 -21.40 16.96
C ALA A 188 -15.85 -21.49 17.33
N SER A 189 -15.46 -22.50 18.11
CA SER A 189 -14.06 -22.74 18.46
C SER A 189 -13.21 -23.12 17.24
N MET A 190 -13.74 -24.00 16.37
CA MET A 190 -13.08 -24.39 15.13
C MET A 190 -12.92 -23.20 14.19
N MET A 191 -13.95 -22.36 14.05
CA MET A 191 -13.85 -21.12 13.26
C MET A 191 -12.83 -20.14 13.84
N THR A 192 -12.71 -20.07 15.17
CA THR A 192 -11.66 -19.25 15.81
C THR A 192 -10.26 -19.67 15.36
N TYR A 193 -9.97 -20.98 15.33
CA TYR A 193 -8.69 -21.48 14.81
C TYR A 193 -8.50 -21.20 13.32
N VAL A 194 -9.54 -21.35 12.51
CA VAL A 194 -9.49 -21.01 11.07
C VAL A 194 -9.17 -19.53 10.87
N TYR A 195 -9.77 -18.62 11.65
CA TYR A 195 -9.45 -17.19 11.59
C TYR A 195 -8.03 -16.86 12.06
N LEU A 196 -7.54 -17.53 13.11
CA LEU A 196 -6.15 -17.36 13.55
C LEU A 196 -5.15 -17.80 12.48
N VAL A 197 -5.41 -18.93 11.81
CA VAL A 197 -4.57 -19.42 10.70
C VAL A 197 -4.64 -18.47 9.50
N LEU A 198 -5.82 -17.99 9.13
CA LEU A 198 -5.98 -17.00 8.06
C LEU A 198 -5.26 -15.69 8.40
N ALA A 199 -5.38 -15.19 9.63
CA ALA A 199 -4.69 -13.98 10.08
C ALA A 199 -3.17 -14.17 10.05
N ALA A 200 -2.66 -15.32 10.49
CA ALA A 200 -1.24 -15.65 10.42
C ALA A 200 -0.74 -15.71 8.96
N LEU A 201 -1.51 -16.33 8.06
CA LEU A 201 -1.18 -16.37 6.63
C LEU A 201 -1.15 -14.97 6.00
N ILE A 202 -2.13 -14.13 6.31
CA ILE A 202 -2.15 -12.73 5.85
C ILE A 202 -0.92 -11.97 6.36
N LEU A 203 -0.54 -12.16 7.64
CA LEU A 203 0.67 -11.57 8.21
C LEU A 203 1.94 -12.04 7.50
N VAL A 204 2.07 -13.33 7.21
CA VAL A 204 3.21 -13.89 6.48
C VAL A 204 3.30 -13.31 5.06
N VAL A 205 2.17 -13.23 4.35
CA VAL A 205 2.12 -12.63 3.01
C VAL A 205 2.46 -11.14 3.05
N ALA A 206 1.91 -10.40 4.02
CA ALA A 206 2.20 -8.98 4.20
C ALA A 206 3.68 -8.73 4.52
N LEU A 207 4.26 -9.52 5.42
CA LEU A 207 5.68 -9.45 5.76
C LEU A 207 6.57 -9.81 4.56
N GLY A 208 6.21 -10.86 3.82
CA GLY A 208 6.89 -11.25 2.60
C GLY A 208 6.85 -10.15 1.53
N ALA A 209 5.69 -9.53 1.32
CA ALA A 209 5.53 -8.40 0.41
C ALA A 209 6.33 -7.17 0.86
N PHE A 210 6.35 -6.87 2.16
CA PHE A 210 7.15 -5.79 2.73
C PHE A 210 8.66 -6.00 2.51
N LEU A 211 9.16 -7.19 2.81
CA LEU A 211 10.57 -7.54 2.59
C LEU A 211 10.93 -7.53 1.10
N PHE A 212 10.04 -8.02 0.23
CA PHE A 212 10.20 -7.96 -1.21
C PHE A 212 10.26 -6.51 -1.72
N MET A 213 9.32 -5.66 -1.30
CA MET A 213 9.29 -4.24 -1.64
C MET A 213 10.58 -3.53 -1.22
N ASN A 214 11.02 -3.74 0.01
CA ASN A 214 12.23 -3.10 0.53
C ASN A 214 13.49 -3.53 -0.24
N ARG A 215 13.59 -4.82 -0.59
CA ARG A 215 14.78 -5.39 -1.24
C ARG A 215 14.83 -5.15 -2.75
N VAL A 216 13.70 -5.22 -3.45
CA VAL A 216 13.64 -5.17 -4.92
C VAL A 216 13.40 -3.76 -5.44
N ILE A 217 12.71 -2.90 -4.67
CA ILE A 217 12.32 -1.56 -5.12
C ILE A 217 13.08 -0.49 -4.35
N LEU A 218 12.88 -0.39 -3.03
CA LEU A 218 13.43 0.72 -2.23
C LEU A 218 14.96 0.77 -2.21
N ARG A 219 15.64 -0.36 -1.99
CA ARG A 219 17.11 -0.40 -1.96
C ARG A 219 17.74 0.00 -3.32
N PRO A 220 17.36 -0.62 -4.46
CA PRO A 220 17.89 -0.18 -5.76
C PRO A 220 17.53 1.25 -6.12
N LEU A 221 16.34 1.74 -5.73
CA LEU A 221 15.95 3.14 -5.98
C LEU A 221 16.83 4.13 -5.21
N ARG A 222 17.27 3.79 -3.99
CA ARG A 222 18.28 4.58 -3.26
C ARG A 222 19.62 4.59 -3.98
N ALA A 223 20.06 3.43 -4.49
CA ALA A 223 21.31 3.35 -5.25
C ALA A 223 21.26 4.16 -6.57
N VAL A 224 20.09 4.25 -7.21
CA VAL A 224 19.85 5.18 -8.33
C VAL A 224 20.05 6.62 -7.88
N GLY A 225 19.46 7.01 -6.76
CA GLY A 225 19.62 8.35 -6.16
C GLY A 225 21.09 8.69 -5.89
N ASP A 226 21.81 7.80 -5.21
CA ASP A 226 23.24 7.98 -4.92
C ASP A 226 24.09 8.13 -6.19
N SER A 227 23.70 7.45 -7.28
CA SER A 227 24.37 7.57 -8.58
C SER A 227 24.11 8.94 -9.22
N PHE A 228 22.89 9.46 -9.10
CA PHE A 228 22.57 10.82 -9.56
C PHE A 228 23.35 11.88 -8.79
N ASP A 229 23.42 11.77 -7.46
CA ASP A 229 24.17 12.73 -6.63
C ASP A 229 25.64 12.78 -7.00
N LYS A 230 26.26 11.63 -7.29
CA LYS A 230 27.66 11.56 -7.77
C LYS A 230 27.86 12.19 -9.13
N ILE A 231 26.97 11.90 -10.09
CA ILE A 231 27.01 12.49 -11.43
C ILE A 231 26.82 14.01 -11.35
N ALA A 232 25.89 14.47 -10.51
CA ALA A 232 25.65 15.90 -10.28
C ALA A 232 26.86 16.59 -9.61
N GLY A 233 27.59 15.88 -8.74
CA GLY A 233 28.86 16.31 -8.17
C GLY A 233 30.05 16.27 -9.14
N GLY A 234 29.86 15.81 -10.38
CA GLY A 234 30.92 15.71 -11.40
C GLY A 234 31.77 14.45 -11.33
N ASP A 235 31.47 13.52 -10.42
CA ASP A 235 32.16 12.23 -10.36
C ASP A 235 31.52 11.22 -11.34
N LEU A 236 32.12 11.12 -12.53
CA LEU A 236 31.71 10.18 -13.58
C LEU A 236 32.48 8.86 -13.53
N THR A 237 33.29 8.62 -12.49
CA THR A 237 34.16 7.42 -12.40
C THR A 237 33.46 6.22 -11.74
N VAL A 238 32.38 6.48 -10.99
CA VAL A 238 31.67 5.43 -10.25
C VAL A 238 30.89 4.52 -11.19
N ARG A 239 31.08 3.21 -11.03
CA ARG A 239 30.40 2.20 -11.85
C ARG A 239 28.91 2.11 -11.53
N VAL A 240 28.06 2.29 -12.54
CA VAL A 240 26.62 2.04 -12.45
C VAL A 240 26.33 0.60 -12.88
N ASP A 241 26.04 -0.28 -11.91
CA ASP A 241 25.77 -1.70 -12.17
C ASP A 241 24.29 -1.99 -12.42
N VAL A 242 24.00 -2.70 -13.50
CA VAL A 242 22.64 -3.12 -13.88
C VAL A 242 22.46 -4.59 -13.53
N ASN A 243 21.83 -4.86 -12.38
CA ASN A 243 21.72 -6.20 -11.80
C ASN A 243 20.33 -6.85 -11.93
N SER A 244 19.39 -6.23 -12.66
CA SER A 244 18.06 -6.78 -12.92
C SER A 244 17.57 -6.44 -14.32
N THR A 245 16.57 -7.19 -14.80
CA THR A 245 15.89 -6.94 -16.08
C THR A 245 14.50 -6.32 -15.91
N ASN A 246 14.10 -6.01 -14.67
CA ASN A 246 12.82 -5.37 -14.36
C ASN A 246 12.88 -3.85 -14.60
N GLU A 247 11.80 -3.15 -14.25
CA GLU A 247 11.68 -1.70 -14.45
C GLU A 247 12.81 -0.91 -13.78
N ILE A 248 13.29 -1.37 -12.62
CA ILE A 248 14.41 -0.72 -11.92
C ILE A 248 15.74 -0.98 -12.63
N GLY A 249 15.92 -2.17 -13.20
CA GLY A 249 17.09 -2.48 -14.04
C GLY A 249 17.13 -1.63 -15.31
N GLN A 250 15.97 -1.42 -15.95
CA GLN A 250 15.85 -0.53 -17.09
C GLN A 250 16.17 0.93 -16.73
N LEU A 251 15.75 1.38 -15.54
CA LEU A 251 16.12 2.70 -15.00
C LEU A 251 17.64 2.82 -14.79
N MET A 252 18.26 1.84 -14.11
CA MET A 252 19.72 1.82 -13.92
C MET A 252 20.48 1.79 -15.26
N ALA A 253 19.99 1.06 -16.26
CA ALA A 253 20.58 1.04 -17.59
C ALA A 253 20.48 2.40 -18.30
N ALA A 254 19.41 3.16 -18.08
CA ALA A 254 19.29 4.53 -18.58
C ALA A 254 20.29 5.47 -17.88
N VAL A 255 20.44 5.38 -16.56
CA VAL A 255 21.44 6.16 -15.79
C VAL A 255 22.85 5.87 -16.27
N LYS A 256 23.19 4.60 -16.51
CA LYS A 256 24.49 4.19 -17.06
C LYS A 256 24.77 4.85 -18.42
N ARG A 257 23.80 4.80 -19.35
CA ARG A 257 23.95 5.44 -20.68
C ARG A 257 24.14 6.95 -20.57
N MET A 258 23.44 7.61 -19.64
CA MET A 258 23.59 9.04 -19.37
C MET A 258 25.00 9.37 -18.87
N GLN A 259 25.50 8.62 -17.89
CA GLN A 259 26.86 8.77 -17.36
C GLN A 259 27.93 8.59 -18.44
N GLU A 260 27.83 7.54 -19.25
CA GLU A 260 28.77 7.27 -20.34
C GLU A 260 28.76 8.41 -21.37
N SER A 261 27.59 8.98 -21.67
CA SER A 261 27.48 10.11 -22.58
C SER A 261 28.13 11.37 -22.03
N LEU A 262 27.88 11.70 -20.75
CA LEU A 262 28.52 12.82 -20.06
C LEU A 262 30.04 12.65 -20.04
N SER A 263 30.54 11.45 -19.75
CA SER A 263 31.97 11.16 -19.71
C SER A 263 32.65 11.37 -21.07
N ARG A 264 31.99 10.94 -22.17
CA ARG A 264 32.47 11.20 -23.53
C ARG A 264 32.51 12.71 -23.86
N THR A 265 31.48 13.46 -23.46
CA THR A 265 31.43 14.91 -23.67
C THR A 265 32.57 15.60 -22.93
N VAL A 266 32.75 15.32 -21.62
CA VAL A 266 33.83 15.90 -20.81
C VAL A 266 35.21 15.53 -21.38
N SER A 267 35.40 14.28 -21.81
CA SER A 267 36.66 13.83 -22.43
C SER A 267 36.95 14.56 -23.76
N THR A 268 35.92 14.89 -24.52
CA THR A 268 36.06 15.64 -25.78
C THR A 268 36.40 17.10 -25.51
N VAL A 269 35.75 17.73 -24.53
CA VAL A 269 36.08 19.09 -24.08
C VAL A 269 37.52 19.17 -23.59
N ARG A 270 37.97 18.20 -22.76
CA ARG A 270 39.34 18.17 -22.25
C ARG A 270 40.38 18.06 -23.36
N ARG A 271 40.16 17.18 -24.35
CA ARG A 271 41.05 17.09 -25.52
C ARG A 271 41.12 18.40 -26.31
N GLY A 272 39.97 19.05 -26.53
CA GLY A 272 39.95 20.37 -27.18
C GLY A 272 40.72 21.44 -26.41
N VAL A 273 40.64 21.44 -25.08
CA VAL A 273 41.42 22.35 -24.23
C VAL A 273 42.93 22.04 -24.30
N ASP A 274 43.31 20.76 -24.35
CA ASP A 274 44.71 20.36 -24.50
C ASP A 274 45.27 20.81 -25.87
N GLU A 275 44.50 20.66 -26.95
CA GLU A 275 44.86 21.16 -28.29
C GLU A 275 45.01 22.70 -28.30
N ILE A 276 44.09 23.43 -27.67
CA ILE A 276 44.19 24.90 -27.52
C ILE A 276 45.44 25.30 -26.73
N ASN A 277 45.78 24.56 -25.67
CA ASN A 277 46.97 24.82 -24.87
C ASN A 277 48.26 24.62 -25.69
N VAL A 278 48.32 23.58 -26.53
CA VAL A 278 49.45 23.35 -27.44
C VAL A 278 49.56 24.49 -28.44
N GLY A 279 48.46 24.82 -29.14
CA GLY A 279 48.46 25.93 -30.10
C GLY A 279 48.82 27.28 -29.46
N SER A 280 48.38 27.54 -28.22
CA SER A 280 48.74 28.76 -27.49
C SER A 280 50.24 28.82 -27.17
N ARG A 281 50.88 27.69 -26.87
CA ARG A 281 52.34 27.63 -26.66
C ARG A 281 53.12 27.87 -27.95
N GLU A 282 52.67 27.31 -29.07
CA GLU A 282 53.27 27.55 -30.38
C GLU A 282 53.15 29.02 -30.80
N ILE A 283 51.97 29.63 -30.62
CA ILE A 283 51.77 31.07 -30.86
C ILE A 283 52.72 31.90 -30.00
N SER A 284 52.82 31.59 -28.70
CA SER A 284 53.72 32.31 -27.80
C SER A 284 55.18 32.21 -28.26
N ALA A 285 55.64 31.02 -28.64
CA ALA A 285 57.00 30.82 -29.15
C ALA A 285 57.23 31.57 -30.47
N GLY A 286 56.28 31.51 -31.40
CA GLY A 286 56.33 32.25 -32.66
C GLY A 286 56.35 33.76 -32.46
N ASN A 287 55.61 34.27 -31.47
CA ASN A 287 55.63 35.70 -31.14
C ASN A 287 56.98 36.15 -30.55
N THR A 288 57.64 35.29 -29.76
CA THR A 288 59.01 35.55 -29.28
C THR A 288 60.02 35.60 -30.43
N ASP A 289 59.96 34.66 -31.38
CA ASP A 289 60.82 34.66 -32.58
C ASP A 289 60.60 35.91 -33.43
N LEU A 290 59.33 36.27 -33.68
CA LEU A 290 58.98 37.48 -34.44
C LEU A 290 59.49 38.75 -33.75
N SER A 291 59.35 38.84 -32.42
CA SER A 291 59.90 39.96 -31.64
C SER A 291 61.41 40.07 -31.82
N SER A 292 62.15 38.97 -31.69
CA SER A 292 63.60 38.95 -31.88
C SER A 292 64.02 39.36 -33.30
N ARG A 293 63.33 38.88 -34.33
CA ARG A 293 63.58 39.28 -35.72
C ARG A 293 63.27 40.76 -35.97
N THR A 294 62.22 41.28 -35.33
CA THR A 294 61.84 42.69 -35.42
C THR A 294 62.90 43.57 -34.76
N GLU A 295 63.44 43.17 -33.59
CA GLU A 295 64.57 43.84 -32.93
C GLU A 295 65.83 43.82 -33.81
N GLN A 296 66.17 42.67 -34.41
CA GLN A 296 67.32 42.58 -35.32
C GLN A 296 67.16 43.45 -36.57
N GLN A 297 65.96 43.51 -37.14
CA GLN A 297 65.66 44.36 -38.29
C GLN A 297 65.72 45.84 -37.94
N ALA A 298 65.24 46.23 -36.76
CA ALA A 298 65.38 47.59 -36.24
C ALA A 298 66.86 47.98 -36.12
N ALA A 299 67.70 47.12 -35.52
CA ALA A 299 69.14 47.35 -35.42
C ALA A 299 69.82 47.47 -36.80
N SER A 300 69.43 46.63 -37.76
CA SER A 300 69.98 46.70 -39.14
C SER A 300 69.57 47.99 -39.86
N LEU A 301 68.36 48.50 -39.59
CA LEU A 301 67.90 49.79 -40.12
C LEU A 301 68.64 50.96 -39.46
N GLU A 302 68.94 50.90 -38.17
CA GLU A 302 69.79 51.88 -37.48
C GLU A 302 71.21 51.92 -38.08
N GLU A 303 71.84 50.78 -38.33
CA GLU A 303 73.15 50.70 -38.97
C GLU A 303 73.13 51.24 -40.41
N THR A 304 72.05 50.96 -41.15
CA THR A 304 71.84 51.52 -42.49
C THR A 304 71.68 53.04 -42.44
N ALA A 305 70.90 53.56 -41.49
CA ALA A 305 70.72 55.00 -41.31
C ALA A 305 72.04 55.70 -40.95
N ALA A 306 72.83 55.13 -40.03
CA ALA A 306 74.15 55.64 -39.68
C ALA A 306 75.12 55.61 -40.88
N SER A 307 75.09 54.54 -41.67
CA SER A 307 75.88 54.43 -42.90
C SER A 307 75.47 55.48 -43.94
N MET A 308 74.17 55.78 -44.06
CA MET A 308 73.64 56.84 -44.92
C MET A 308 74.05 58.24 -44.45
N GLU A 309 74.09 58.50 -43.13
CA GLU A 309 74.64 59.75 -42.59
C GLU A 309 76.12 59.92 -42.91
N GLN A 310 76.91 58.85 -42.77
CA GLN A 310 78.33 58.87 -43.10
C GLN A 310 78.55 59.08 -44.62
N LEU A 311 77.76 58.40 -45.47
CA LEU A 311 77.78 58.61 -46.92
C LEU A 311 77.40 60.04 -47.29
N ALA A 312 76.35 60.61 -46.68
CA ALA A 312 75.95 61.99 -46.91
C ALA A 312 77.07 62.97 -46.54
N ALA A 313 77.80 62.72 -45.43
CA ALA A 313 78.96 63.49 -45.04
C ALA A 313 80.10 63.40 -46.08
N THR A 314 80.41 62.20 -46.58
CA THR A 314 81.43 62.01 -47.63
C THR A 314 81.03 62.66 -48.95
N VAL A 315 79.76 62.56 -49.35
CA VAL A 315 79.24 63.22 -50.57
C VAL A 315 79.34 64.74 -50.43
N LYS A 316 79.00 65.30 -49.27
CA LYS A 316 79.17 66.73 -48.98
C LYS A 316 80.65 67.14 -49.08
N GLN A 317 81.55 66.36 -48.49
CA GLN A 317 82.99 66.59 -48.58
C GLN A 317 83.49 66.53 -50.04
N ASN A 318 83.01 65.58 -50.84
CA ASN A 318 83.35 65.49 -52.27
C ASN A 318 82.83 66.70 -53.07
N ALA A 319 81.63 67.19 -52.76
CA ALA A 319 81.08 68.39 -53.39
C ALA A 319 81.91 69.64 -53.04
N ASP A 320 82.35 69.77 -51.79
CA ASP A 320 83.23 70.86 -51.35
C ASP A 320 84.62 70.77 -52.00
N ASN A 321 85.19 69.58 -52.10
CA ASN A 321 86.45 69.33 -52.83
C ASN A 321 86.32 69.67 -54.32
N ALA A 322 85.22 69.29 -54.97
CA ALA A 322 84.96 69.62 -56.37
C ALA A 322 84.82 71.15 -56.56
N ARG A 323 84.16 71.85 -55.63
CA ARG A 323 84.11 73.32 -55.61
C ARG A 323 85.49 73.95 -55.47
N GLN A 324 86.31 73.48 -54.54
CA GLN A 324 87.69 73.95 -54.38
C GLN A 324 88.52 73.68 -55.63
N ALA A 325 88.44 72.48 -56.21
CA ALA A 325 89.15 72.14 -57.44
C ALA A 325 88.71 73.04 -58.60
N ASN A 326 87.41 73.33 -58.73
CA ASN A 326 86.88 74.25 -59.74
C ASN A 326 87.39 75.69 -59.53
N GLN A 327 87.46 76.17 -58.28
CA GLN A 327 88.04 77.47 -57.95
C GLN A 327 89.54 77.52 -58.28
N LEU A 328 90.28 76.46 -57.97
CA LEU A 328 91.71 76.37 -58.28
C LEU A 328 91.95 76.34 -59.80
N ALA A 329 91.14 75.58 -60.54
CA ALA A 329 91.18 75.54 -62.00
C ALA A 329 90.85 76.90 -62.62
N ALA A 330 89.84 77.61 -62.10
CA ALA A 330 89.52 78.97 -62.53
C ALA A 330 90.67 79.95 -62.25
N SER A 331 91.30 79.87 -61.07
CA SER A 331 92.47 80.69 -60.73
C SER A 331 93.69 80.36 -61.60
N ALA A 332 93.93 79.09 -61.89
CA ALA A 332 95.00 78.67 -62.80
C ALA A 332 94.74 79.15 -64.24
N SER A 333 93.48 79.13 -64.68
CA SER A 333 93.07 79.67 -65.98
C SER A 333 93.29 81.18 -66.05
N ASP A 334 92.96 81.95 -65.00
CA ASP A 334 93.21 83.40 -64.91
C ASP A 334 94.72 83.71 -64.95
N VAL A 335 95.53 82.95 -64.22
CA VAL A 335 97.01 83.08 -64.29
C VAL A 335 97.53 82.74 -65.69
N ALA A 336 97.02 81.70 -66.33
CA ALA A 336 97.39 81.33 -67.70
C ALA A 336 96.98 82.40 -68.72
N GLU A 337 95.81 83.03 -68.54
CA GLU A 337 95.33 84.12 -69.40
C GLU A 337 96.20 85.37 -69.24
N ARG A 338 96.52 85.77 -67.99
CA ARG A 338 97.49 86.85 -67.72
C ARG A 338 98.89 86.53 -68.25
N GLY A 339 99.33 85.28 -68.13
CA GLY A 339 100.59 84.81 -68.73
C GLY A 339 100.55 84.88 -70.26
N GLY A 340 99.42 84.53 -70.88
CA GLY A 340 99.17 84.69 -72.31
C GLY A 340 99.23 86.15 -72.75
N SER A 341 98.63 87.08 -72.00
CA SER A 341 98.76 88.52 -72.25
C SER A 341 100.21 88.98 -72.17
N ALA A 342 100.97 88.55 -71.16
CA ALA A 342 102.38 88.91 -71.02
C ALA A 342 103.24 88.36 -72.18
N VAL A 343 103.00 87.13 -72.63
CA VAL A 343 103.68 86.56 -73.81
C VAL A 343 103.28 87.31 -75.08
N SER A 344 102.01 87.68 -75.24
CA SER A 344 101.53 88.49 -76.36
C SER A 344 102.18 89.89 -76.39
N GLU A 345 102.35 90.52 -75.23
CA GLU A 345 103.08 91.79 -75.08
C GLU A 345 104.57 91.65 -75.43
N VAL A 346 105.22 90.55 -75.04
CA VAL A 346 106.60 90.22 -75.46
C VAL A 346 106.70 90.00 -76.97
N VAL A 347 105.74 89.30 -77.60
CA VAL A 347 105.71 89.11 -79.06
C VAL A 347 105.51 90.44 -79.80
N SER A 348 104.63 91.31 -79.30
CA SER A 348 104.43 92.67 -79.82
C SER A 348 105.72 93.49 -79.72
N THR A 349 106.43 93.40 -78.60
CA THR A 349 107.71 94.08 -78.38
C THR A 349 108.80 93.53 -79.31
N MET A 350 108.86 92.21 -79.53
CA MET A 350 109.75 91.56 -80.51
C MET A 350 109.45 91.99 -81.95
N GLN A 351 108.18 92.17 -82.32
CA GLN A 351 107.79 92.68 -83.63
C GLN A 351 108.12 94.18 -83.78
N GLY A 352 108.01 94.97 -82.71
CA GLY A 352 108.41 96.38 -82.69
C GLY A 352 109.91 96.60 -82.82
N ILE A 353 110.75 95.62 -82.45
CA ILE A 353 112.22 95.67 -82.64
C ILE A 353 112.61 95.25 -84.08
N SER A 354 111.69 94.64 -84.83
CA SER A 354 111.95 94.10 -86.18
C SER A 354 111.53 95.03 -87.33
N ALA A 355 111.29 96.33 -87.07
CA ALA A 355 110.86 97.33 -88.06
C ALA A 355 111.78 98.54 -88.14
#